data_AF-A0A321L6H3-F1
#
_entry.id   AF-A0A321L6H3-F1
#
_cell.length_a   1.000
_cell.length_b   1.000
_cell.length_c   1.000
_cell.angle_alpha   90.00
_cell.angle_beta   90.00
_cell.angle_gamma   90.00
#
_symmetry.space_group_name_H-M   'P 1'
#
loop_
_entity.id
_entity.type
_entity.pdbx_description
1 polymer ?
#
loop_
_entity_poly.entity_id
_entity_poly.type
_entity_poly.pdbx_seq_one_letter_code
_entity_poly.pdbx_strand_id
1 'polypeptide(L)'
;MDEPSSRKKTWCLTAQAFEELLLRLDADQERAAAIYENIRRKLITYFEIRGCYLSEEYADETFDRAARRLMEGAQIFAGDAAGYFYGIARNLIHEYHDAPWKLHTGLDDLSPTRYPSEDPDKSKRLEEERSDRESRVECLERCIESLQADSRDLIINYYQGETGAKIKNRKQLAERLKIPINALRIRALRIREKLEDCVENCIGSLPA
;
A
#
# COMPACT_ATOMS: atom_id res chain seq x y z
N MET A 1 -36.29 21.07 -5.52
CA MET A 1 -35.80 19.71 -5.81
C MET A 1 -34.30 19.78 -5.97
N ASP A 2 -33.64 18.73 -5.48
CA ASP A 2 -32.22 18.36 -5.64
C ASP A 2 -31.19 18.96 -4.67
N GLU A 3 -31.12 18.27 -3.51
CA GLU A 3 -30.04 18.23 -2.54
C GLU A 3 -28.87 17.36 -3.08
N PRO A 4 -27.65 17.88 -3.26
CA PRO A 4 -26.54 17.05 -3.73
C PRO A 4 -25.86 16.30 -2.58
N SER A 5 -26.21 15.01 -2.49
CA SER A 5 -25.33 13.85 -2.32
C SER A 5 -24.18 13.95 -1.30
N SER A 6 -24.46 13.33 -0.16
CA SER A 6 -23.56 12.76 0.86
C SER A 6 -22.09 12.61 0.46
N ARG A 7 -21.25 13.52 0.96
CA ARG A 7 -19.79 13.35 1.02
C ARG A 7 -19.49 12.18 1.97
N LYS A 8 -18.90 11.10 1.45
CA LYS A 8 -18.42 9.94 2.21
C LYS A 8 -17.56 10.44 3.39
N LYS A 9 -18.12 10.37 4.61
CA LYS A 9 -17.45 10.73 5.87
C LYS A 9 -16.12 9.98 5.96
N THR A 10 -15.02 10.72 6.02
CA THR A 10 -13.68 10.21 6.30
C THR A 10 -13.66 9.75 7.76
N TRP A 11 -14.10 8.51 8.00
CA TRP A 11 -14.11 7.94 9.34
C TRP A 11 -12.68 7.59 9.72
N CYS A 12 -12.21 8.12 10.85
CA CYS A 12 -10.94 7.76 11.45
C CYS A 12 -11.20 6.78 12.59
N LEU A 13 -10.42 5.72 12.68
CA LEU A 13 -10.42 4.76 13.78
C LEU A 13 -10.22 5.49 15.11
N THR A 14 -11.23 5.49 15.97
CA THR A 14 -11.09 6.01 17.34
C THR A 14 -10.36 4.98 18.20
N ALA A 15 -9.63 5.44 19.22
CA ALA A 15 -8.91 4.54 20.15
C ALA A 15 -9.87 3.48 20.74
N GLN A 16 -11.09 3.88 21.08
CA GLN A 16 -12.14 3.00 21.57
C GLN A 16 -12.57 1.93 20.54
N ALA A 17 -12.72 2.29 19.26
CA ALA A 17 -13.07 1.32 18.21
C ALA A 17 -11.93 0.32 17.95
N PHE A 18 -10.68 0.75 18.15
CA PHE A 18 -9.51 -0.13 18.05
C PHE A 18 -9.41 -1.10 19.22
N GLU A 19 -9.66 -0.63 20.45
CA GLU A 19 -9.70 -1.48 21.64
C GLU A 19 -10.81 -2.55 21.53
N GLU A 20 -12.00 -2.18 21.06
CA GLU A 20 -13.07 -3.15 20.81
C GLU A 20 -12.68 -4.18 19.75
N LEU A 21 -11.97 -3.77 18.69
CA LEU A 21 -11.46 -4.69 17.67
C LEU A 21 -10.45 -5.67 18.26
N LEU A 22 -9.51 -5.20 19.09
CA LEU A 22 -8.52 -6.05 19.76
C LEU A 22 -9.20 -7.06 20.69
N LEU A 23 -10.21 -6.65 21.46
CA LEU A 23 -11.00 -7.53 22.33
C LEU A 23 -11.72 -8.65 21.58
N ARG A 24 -12.01 -8.47 20.28
CA ARG A 24 -12.57 -9.53 19.43
C ARG A 24 -11.54 -10.52 18.91
N LEU A 25 -10.26 -10.15 18.93
CA LEU A 25 -9.16 -11.04 18.53
C LEU A 25 -8.77 -11.97 19.70
N ASP A 26 -8.55 -11.38 20.88
CA ASP A 26 -8.27 -12.10 22.11
C ASP A 26 -8.69 -11.25 23.32
N ALA A 27 -9.02 -11.89 24.44
CA ALA A 27 -9.30 -11.19 25.69
C ALA A 27 -8.02 -10.69 26.37
N ASP A 28 -6.88 -11.35 26.11
CA ASP A 28 -5.56 -10.92 26.55
C ASP A 28 -4.98 -9.89 25.58
N GLN A 29 -4.64 -8.71 26.10
CA GLN A 29 -4.21 -7.57 25.30
C GLN A 29 -2.90 -7.83 24.54
N GLU A 30 -1.94 -8.55 25.14
CA GLU A 30 -0.67 -8.86 24.50
C GLU A 30 -0.86 -9.87 23.38
N ARG A 31 -1.70 -10.89 23.61
CA ARG A 31 -2.05 -11.87 22.56
C ARG A 31 -2.85 -11.23 21.44
N ALA A 32 -3.80 -10.35 21.76
CA ALA A 32 -4.58 -9.60 20.77
C ALA A 32 -3.66 -8.74 19.88
N ALA A 33 -2.68 -8.05 20.48
CA ALA A 33 -1.69 -7.28 19.73
C ALA A 33 -0.81 -8.16 18.82
N ALA A 34 -0.39 -9.34 19.29
CA ALA A 34 0.39 -10.28 18.48
C ALA A 34 -0.43 -10.85 17.31
N ILE A 35 -1.70 -11.19 17.54
CA ILE A 35 -2.63 -11.65 16.49
C ILE A 35 -2.87 -10.53 15.47
N TYR A 36 -3.12 -9.31 15.94
CA TYR A 36 -3.28 -8.13 15.08
C TYR A 36 -2.06 -7.94 14.16
N GLU A 37 -0.84 -7.95 14.72
CA GLU A 37 0.37 -7.73 13.94
C GLU A 37 0.66 -8.89 12.96
N ASN A 38 0.30 -10.12 13.34
CA ASN A 38 0.38 -11.26 12.44
C ASN A 38 -0.59 -11.11 11.24
N ILE A 39 -1.84 -10.71 11.50
CA ILE A 39 -2.83 -10.46 10.45
C ILE A 39 -2.37 -9.29 9.56
N ARG A 40 -1.89 -8.20 10.17
CA ARG A 40 -1.40 -7.03 9.45
C ARG A 40 -0.28 -7.38 8.48
N ARG A 41 0.75 -8.12 8.93
CA ARG A 41 1.85 -8.59 8.04
C ARG A 41 1.33 -9.42 6.89
N LYS A 42 0.43 -10.37 7.16
CA LYS A 42 -0.14 -11.21 6.09
C LYS A 42 -1.03 -10.44 5.12
N LEU A 43 -1.72 -9.40 5.58
CA LEU A 43 -2.49 -8.49 4.71
C LEU A 43 -1.57 -7.67 3.82
N ILE A 44 -0.46 -7.15 4.36
CA ILE A 44 0.55 -6.43 3.57
C ILE A 44 1.05 -7.33 2.42
N THR A 45 1.50 -8.55 2.74
CA THR A 45 1.94 -9.52 1.73
C THR A 45 0.82 -9.85 0.73
N TYR A 46 -0.43 -9.98 1.19
CA TYR A 46 -1.60 -10.21 0.33
C TYR A 46 -1.84 -9.09 -0.68
N PHE A 47 -1.61 -7.84 -0.30
CA PHE A 47 -1.72 -6.68 -1.18
C PHE A 47 -0.50 -6.55 -2.12
N GLU A 48 0.71 -6.79 -1.62
CA GLU A 48 1.95 -6.73 -2.41
C GLU A 48 1.95 -7.71 -3.58
N ILE A 49 1.58 -8.98 -3.32
CA ILE A 49 1.53 -10.03 -4.35
C ILE A 49 0.50 -9.73 -5.44
N ARG A 50 -0.47 -8.83 -5.18
CA ARG A 50 -1.46 -8.38 -6.17
C ARG A 50 -1.15 -7.02 -6.78
N GLY A 51 0.08 -6.53 -6.65
CA GLY A 51 0.49 -5.25 -7.24
C GLY A 51 -0.12 -4.02 -6.57
N CYS A 52 -0.60 -4.15 -5.32
CA CYS A 52 -0.97 -2.98 -4.53
C CYS A 52 0.28 -2.38 -3.88
N TYR A 53 0.72 -1.28 -4.45
CA TYR A 53 1.90 -0.51 -4.03
C TYR A 53 1.68 0.28 -2.73
N LEU A 54 0.43 0.39 -2.29
CA LEU A 54 0.00 0.99 -1.04
C LEU A 54 -0.37 -0.10 -0.02
N SER A 55 0.30 -1.26 -0.07
CA SER A 55 -0.01 -2.47 0.70
C SER A 55 -0.19 -2.22 2.20
N GLU A 56 0.73 -1.48 2.84
CA GLU A 56 0.62 -1.09 4.24
C GLU A 56 -0.65 -0.28 4.54
N GLU A 57 -1.02 0.63 3.64
CA GLU A 57 -2.19 1.51 3.83
C GLU A 57 -3.49 0.77 3.61
N TYR A 58 -3.51 -0.15 2.65
CA TYR A 58 -4.66 -0.99 2.38
C TYR A 58 -4.84 -2.04 3.48
N ALA A 59 -3.76 -2.48 4.13
CA ALA A 59 -3.83 -3.27 5.36
C ALA A 59 -4.44 -2.45 6.50
N ASP A 60 -3.99 -1.21 6.73
CA ASP A 60 -4.57 -0.35 7.77
C ASP A 60 -6.04 -0.01 7.48
N GLU A 61 -6.40 0.32 6.22
CA GLU A 61 -7.77 0.56 5.78
C GLU A 61 -8.66 -0.67 5.98
N THR A 62 -8.11 -1.88 5.88
CA THR A 62 -8.83 -3.13 6.18
C THR A 62 -9.29 -3.14 7.64
N PHE A 63 -8.41 -2.76 8.58
CA PHE A 63 -8.76 -2.66 10.00
C PHE A 63 -9.72 -1.51 10.28
N ASP A 64 -9.57 -0.37 9.61
CA ASP A 64 -10.49 0.77 9.75
C ASP A 64 -11.92 0.37 9.34
N ARG A 65 -12.08 -0.35 8.22
CA ARG A 65 -13.38 -0.85 7.79
C ARG A 65 -13.96 -1.93 8.69
N ALA A 66 -13.10 -2.79 9.23
CA ALA A 66 -13.51 -3.81 10.19
C ALA A 66 -14.05 -3.18 11.48
N ALA A 67 -13.32 -2.21 12.03
CA ALA A 67 -13.73 -1.49 13.23
C ALA A 67 -15.03 -0.70 13.02
N ARG A 68 -15.20 -0.07 11.84
CA ARG A 68 -16.47 0.59 11.50
C ARG A 68 -17.64 -0.39 11.47
N ARG A 69 -17.46 -1.55 10.86
CA ARG A 69 -18.49 -2.60 10.79
C ARG A 69 -18.81 -3.20 12.17
N LEU A 70 -17.82 -3.32 13.05
CA LEU A 70 -18.04 -3.72 14.44
C LEU A 70 -18.95 -2.72 15.18
N MET A 71 -18.69 -1.42 15.02
CA MET A 71 -19.54 -0.37 15.60
C MET A 71 -20.98 -0.39 15.04
N GLU A 72 -21.15 -0.81 13.78
CA GLU A 72 -22.46 -1.00 13.14
C GLU A 72 -23.16 -2.31 13.57
N GLY A 73 -22.55 -3.10 14.45
CA GLY A 73 -23.13 -4.32 15.04
C GLY A 73 -22.71 -5.63 14.39
N ALA A 74 -21.74 -5.61 13.47
CA ALA A 74 -21.16 -6.84 12.92
C ALA A 74 -20.42 -7.62 14.02
N GLN A 75 -20.42 -8.95 13.94
CA GLN A 75 -19.67 -9.81 14.85
C GLN A 75 -18.46 -10.40 14.14
N ILE A 76 -17.28 -10.18 14.70
CA ILE A 76 -16.07 -10.91 14.34
C ILE A 76 -15.92 -12.04 15.37
N PHE A 77 -15.94 -13.28 14.89
CA PHE A 77 -15.66 -14.45 15.71
C PHE A 77 -14.15 -14.69 15.73
N ALA A 78 -13.54 -14.85 16.90
CA ALA A 78 -12.09 -15.01 17.04
C ALA A 78 -11.52 -16.16 16.20
N GLY A 79 -12.27 -17.26 16.04
CA GLY A 79 -11.90 -18.42 15.22
C GLY A 79 -11.86 -18.17 13.71
N ASP A 80 -12.48 -17.09 13.21
CA ASP A 80 -12.52 -16.70 11.79
C ASP A 80 -12.12 -15.23 11.57
N ALA A 81 -11.43 -14.63 12.54
CA ALA A 81 -11.04 -13.22 12.46
C ALA A 81 -10.21 -12.95 11.19
N ALA A 82 -9.25 -13.82 10.87
CA ALA A 82 -8.45 -13.72 9.67
C ALA A 82 -9.32 -13.76 8.38
N GLY A 83 -10.28 -14.68 8.29
CA GLY A 83 -11.17 -14.81 7.13
C GLY A 83 -12.01 -13.54 6.91
N TYR A 84 -12.50 -12.94 8.00
CA TYR A 84 -13.21 -11.67 7.96
C TYR A 84 -12.35 -10.53 7.38
N PHE A 85 -11.12 -10.35 7.87
CA PHE A 85 -10.21 -9.33 7.35
C PHE A 85 -9.86 -9.56 5.87
N TYR A 86 -9.61 -10.82 5.48
CA TYR A 86 -9.36 -11.14 4.07
C TYR A 86 -10.57 -10.88 3.16
N GLY A 87 -11.79 -11.05 3.68
CA GLY A 87 -13.01 -10.68 2.97
C GLY A 87 -13.07 -9.17 2.68
N ILE A 88 -12.70 -8.34 3.66
CA ILE A 88 -12.59 -6.88 3.47
C ILE A 88 -11.45 -6.55 2.50
N ALA A 89 -10.29 -7.18 2.68
CA ALA A 89 -9.11 -6.96 1.84
C ALA A 89 -9.36 -7.31 0.36
N ARG A 90 -10.15 -8.35 0.10
CA ARG A 90 -10.61 -8.72 -1.25
C ARG A 90 -11.42 -7.60 -1.89
N ASN A 91 -12.34 -6.96 -1.17
CA ASN A 91 -13.11 -5.84 -1.73
C ASN A 91 -12.22 -4.61 -1.96
N LEU A 92 -11.29 -4.38 -1.04
CA LEU A 92 -10.34 -3.28 -1.13
C LEU A 92 -9.40 -3.39 -2.33
N ILE A 93 -8.94 -4.59 -2.69
CA ILE A 93 -8.10 -4.75 -3.88
C ILE A 93 -8.89 -4.47 -5.17
N HIS A 94 -10.18 -4.83 -5.23
CA HIS A 94 -11.05 -4.44 -6.35
C HIS A 94 -11.17 -2.92 -6.42
N GLU A 95 -11.47 -2.26 -5.30
CA GLU A 95 -11.52 -0.79 -5.25
C GLU A 95 -10.19 -0.13 -5.62
N TYR A 96 -9.05 -0.73 -5.28
CA TYR A 96 -7.73 -0.25 -5.72
C TYR A 96 -7.60 -0.33 -7.23
N HIS A 97 -7.97 -1.47 -7.83
CA HIS A 97 -7.83 -1.64 -9.27
C HIS A 97 -8.89 -0.88 -10.09
N ASP A 98 -10.07 -0.65 -9.55
CA ASP A 98 -11.19 0.06 -10.20
C ASP A 98 -11.12 1.59 -9.99
N ALA A 99 -10.15 2.06 -9.23
CA ALA A 99 -10.09 3.46 -8.85
C ALA A 99 -9.81 4.38 -10.08
N PRO A 100 -10.51 5.52 -10.18
CA PRO A 100 -10.52 6.38 -11.37
C PRO A 100 -9.17 7.05 -11.68
N TRP A 101 -8.16 6.90 -10.82
CA TRP A 101 -6.80 7.34 -11.15
C TRP A 101 -6.16 6.50 -12.26
N LYS A 102 -6.63 5.26 -12.50
CA LYS A 102 -6.25 4.47 -13.68
C LYS A 102 -6.81 4.97 -15.01
N LEU A 103 -7.86 5.81 -15.03
CA LEU A 103 -8.43 6.29 -16.29
C LEU A 103 -7.49 7.25 -17.06
N HIS A 104 -6.33 7.60 -16.50
CA HIS A 104 -5.30 8.37 -17.18
C HIS A 104 -4.15 7.55 -17.76
N THR A 105 -4.14 6.23 -17.60
CA THR A 105 -3.06 5.36 -18.04
C THR A 105 -3.62 4.01 -18.49
N GLY A 106 -3.89 3.91 -19.80
CA GLY A 106 -4.16 2.64 -20.44
C GLY A 106 -2.87 1.84 -20.56
N LEU A 107 -2.59 0.98 -19.59
CA LEU A 107 -1.75 -0.19 -19.80
C LEU A 107 -2.40 -1.40 -19.11
N ASP A 108 -3.03 -2.20 -19.96
CA ASP A 108 -3.24 -3.62 -19.73
C ASP A 108 -1.90 -4.35 -19.76
N ASP A 109 -1.86 -5.48 -19.07
CA ASP A 109 -0.87 -6.56 -19.13
C ASP A 109 0.40 -6.46 -18.27
N LEU A 110 0.32 -7.01 -17.05
CA LEU A 110 1.38 -7.88 -16.52
C LEU A 110 0.75 -9.05 -15.75
N SER A 111 0.62 -10.19 -16.44
CA SER A 111 0.41 -11.51 -15.82
C SER A 111 1.57 -11.84 -14.85
N PRO A 112 1.33 -12.45 -13.67
CA PRO A 112 2.39 -12.78 -12.71
C PRO A 112 3.36 -13.80 -13.29
N THR A 113 4.65 -13.44 -13.31
CA THR A 113 5.75 -14.28 -13.76
C THR A 113 5.98 -15.47 -12.83
N ARG A 114 6.29 -16.61 -13.46
CA ARG A 114 6.68 -17.92 -12.92
C ARG A 114 7.65 -17.86 -11.74
N TYR A 115 7.40 -18.73 -10.76
CA TYR A 115 8.34 -19.14 -9.71
C TYR A 115 9.58 -19.85 -10.33
N PRO A 116 10.83 -19.52 -9.96
CA PRO A 116 11.99 -20.29 -10.42
C PRO A 116 12.17 -21.57 -9.60
N SER A 117 12.30 -22.71 -10.28
CA SER A 117 12.88 -23.94 -9.72
C SER A 117 14.40 -23.81 -9.62
N GLU A 118 14.99 -24.35 -8.56
CA GLU A 118 16.43 -24.25 -8.26
C GLU A 118 17.28 -25.04 -9.27
N ASP A 119 18.25 -24.36 -9.87
CA ASP A 119 19.12 -24.87 -10.94
C ASP A 119 20.57 -24.38 -10.68
N PRO A 120 21.64 -25.16 -10.99
CA PRO A 120 22.99 -24.98 -10.45
C PRO A 120 23.78 -23.75 -10.94
N ASP A 121 23.23 -22.92 -11.82
CA ASP A 121 23.89 -21.71 -12.35
C ASP A 121 23.59 -20.45 -11.51
N LYS A 122 23.42 -20.64 -10.18
CA LYS A 122 23.02 -19.60 -9.22
C LYS A 122 24.00 -18.42 -9.20
N SER A 123 25.30 -18.65 -9.35
CA SER A 123 26.30 -17.58 -9.18
C SER A 123 26.24 -16.53 -10.28
N LYS A 124 26.09 -16.93 -11.55
CA LYS A 124 25.95 -16.00 -12.67
C LYS A 124 24.61 -15.29 -12.64
N ARG A 125 23.52 -16.01 -12.36
CA ARG A 125 22.19 -15.40 -12.17
C ARG A 125 22.18 -14.37 -11.05
N LEU A 126 22.86 -14.63 -9.92
CA LEU A 126 22.95 -13.68 -8.81
C LEU A 126 23.79 -12.44 -9.16
N GLU A 127 24.82 -12.58 -9.99
CA GLU A 127 25.63 -11.46 -10.49
C GLU A 127 24.87 -10.62 -11.51
N GLU A 128 24.15 -11.26 -12.43
CA GLU A 128 23.24 -10.61 -13.39
C GLU A 128 22.09 -9.88 -12.66
N GLU A 129 21.42 -10.54 -11.71
CA GLU A 129 20.38 -9.94 -10.87
C GLU A 129 20.89 -8.75 -10.06
N ARG A 130 22.14 -8.81 -9.57
CA ARG A 130 22.79 -7.70 -8.85
C ARG A 130 23.05 -6.52 -9.80
N SER A 131 23.61 -6.78 -10.98
CA SER A 131 23.90 -5.75 -11.99
C SER A 131 22.62 -5.07 -12.48
N ASP A 132 21.57 -5.84 -12.74
CA ASP A 132 20.25 -5.32 -13.08
C ASP A 132 19.69 -4.45 -11.96
N ARG A 133 19.81 -4.90 -10.71
CA ARG A 133 19.35 -4.12 -9.56
C ARG A 133 20.13 -2.81 -9.40
N GLU A 134 21.45 -2.83 -9.57
CA GLU A 134 22.30 -1.63 -9.52
C GLU A 134 21.90 -0.64 -10.63
N SER A 135 21.70 -1.11 -11.86
CA SER A 135 21.26 -0.29 -12.99
C SER A 135 19.87 0.32 -12.77
N ARG A 136 18.93 -0.45 -12.21
CA ARG A 136 17.59 0.04 -11.84
C ARG A 136 17.64 1.13 -10.77
N VAL A 137 18.52 0.98 -9.77
CA VAL A 137 18.70 1.97 -8.71
C VAL A 137 19.28 3.26 -9.28
N GLU A 138 20.29 3.17 -10.14
CA GLU A 138 20.89 4.35 -10.77
C GLU A 138 19.87 5.11 -11.65
N CYS A 139 19.09 4.39 -12.46
CA CYS A 139 17.99 4.99 -13.22
C CYS A 139 16.94 5.64 -12.30
N LEU A 140 16.58 5.00 -11.18
CA LEU A 140 15.64 5.57 -10.22
C LEU A 140 16.17 6.86 -9.60
N GLU A 141 17.44 6.92 -9.22
CA GLU A 141 18.06 8.13 -8.68
C GLU A 141 17.99 9.29 -9.68
N ARG A 142 18.39 9.06 -10.94
CA ARG A 142 18.29 10.07 -12.01
C ARG A 142 16.84 10.52 -12.25
N CYS A 143 15.90 9.57 -12.27
CA CYS A 143 14.48 9.86 -12.45
C CYS A 143 13.91 10.70 -11.29
N ILE A 144 14.30 10.41 -10.04
CA ILE A 144 13.92 11.21 -8.87
C ILE A 144 14.50 12.62 -8.96
N GLU A 145 15.74 12.78 -9.44
CA GLU A 145 16.35 14.09 -9.62
C GLU A 145 15.70 14.92 -10.73
N SER A 146 15.14 14.27 -11.75
CA SER A 146 14.39 14.93 -12.83
C SER A 146 13.01 15.47 -12.39
N LEU A 147 12.49 15.02 -11.24
CA LEU A 147 11.21 15.49 -10.72
C LEU A 147 11.31 16.95 -10.24
N GLN A 148 10.18 17.65 -10.30
CA GLN A 148 10.05 18.96 -9.63
C GLN A 148 10.33 18.82 -8.13
N ALA A 149 10.98 19.82 -7.53
CA ALA A 149 11.39 19.82 -6.13
C ALA A 149 10.25 19.39 -5.18
N ASP A 150 9.05 19.96 -5.34
CA ASP A 150 7.89 19.61 -4.52
C ASP A 150 7.45 18.13 -4.66
N SER A 151 7.57 17.56 -5.86
CA SER A 151 7.23 16.16 -6.13
C SER A 151 8.30 15.20 -5.59
N ARG A 152 9.58 15.57 -5.74
CA ARG A 152 10.73 14.87 -5.16
C ARG A 152 10.63 14.82 -3.64
N ASP A 153 10.40 15.96 -3.01
CA ASP A 153 10.26 16.06 -1.56
C ASP A 153 9.05 15.27 -1.07
N LEU A 154 7.92 15.34 -1.78
CA LEU A 154 6.74 14.56 -1.43
C LEU A 154 7.05 13.07 -1.45
N ILE A 155 7.61 12.52 -2.54
CA ILE A 155 7.81 11.08 -2.68
C ILE A 155 8.86 10.52 -1.71
N ILE A 156 9.94 11.28 -1.47
CA ILE A 156 10.98 10.89 -0.49
C ILE A 156 10.38 10.85 0.93
N ASN A 157 9.71 11.93 1.35
CA ASN A 157 9.07 11.98 2.67
C ASN A 157 7.94 10.95 2.82
N TYR A 158 7.29 10.57 1.72
CA TYR A 158 6.21 9.57 1.72
C TYR A 158 6.68 8.15 2.04
N TYR A 159 7.88 7.80 1.58
CA TYR A 159 8.48 6.47 1.77
C TYR A 159 9.50 6.41 2.93
N GLN A 160 9.86 7.55 3.52
CA GLN A 160 10.80 7.61 4.64
C GLN A 160 10.24 6.94 5.90
N GLY A 161 11.08 6.15 6.58
CA GLY A 161 10.80 5.50 7.86
C GLY A 161 10.54 3.99 7.77
N GLU A 162 10.65 3.30 8.90
CA GLU A 162 10.35 1.87 9.05
C GLU A 162 8.84 1.59 9.12
N THR A 163 8.45 0.31 9.04
CA THR A 163 7.06 -0.16 9.09
C THR A 163 6.35 0.40 10.34
N GLY A 164 5.25 1.12 10.15
CA GLY A 164 4.52 1.85 11.21
C GLY A 164 4.90 3.33 11.34
N ALA A 165 6.18 3.69 11.23
CA ALA A 165 6.61 5.10 11.19
C ALA A 165 6.12 5.81 9.92
N LYS A 166 6.04 5.08 8.80
CA LYS A 166 5.49 5.59 7.52
C LYS A 166 4.05 6.12 7.66
N ILE A 167 3.21 5.46 8.45
CA ILE A 167 1.81 5.89 8.65
C ILE A 167 1.78 7.27 9.32
N LYS A 168 2.59 7.44 10.37
CA LYS A 168 2.71 8.71 11.08
C LYS A 168 3.31 9.78 10.19
N ASN A 169 4.36 9.46 9.43
CA ASN A 169 4.99 10.38 8.48
C ASN A 169 4.01 10.85 7.40
N ARG A 170 3.18 9.95 6.85
CA ARG A 170 2.15 10.31 5.86
C ARG A 170 1.06 11.20 6.43
N LYS A 171 0.60 10.94 7.66
CA LYS A 171 -0.36 11.82 8.37
C LYS A 171 0.24 13.22 8.56
N GLN A 172 1.46 13.31 9.06
CA GLN A 172 2.18 14.57 9.24
C GLN A 172 2.43 15.29 7.91
N LEU A 173 2.75 14.56 6.85
CA LEU A 173 2.96 15.10 5.51
C LEU A 173 1.66 15.67 4.93
N ALA A 174 0.53 14.99 5.12
CA ALA A 174 -0.79 15.47 4.72
C ALA A 174 -1.18 16.74 5.47
N GLU A 175 -0.94 16.79 6.79
CA GLU A 175 -1.18 17.97 7.64
C GLU A 175 -0.31 19.15 7.21
N ARG A 176 1.00 18.93 7.00
CA ARG A 176 1.94 19.97 6.55
C ARG A 176 1.53 20.57 5.21
N LEU A 177 1.08 19.72 4.28
CA LEU A 177 0.62 20.13 2.95
C LEU A 177 -0.84 20.63 2.94
N LYS A 178 -1.55 20.57 4.08
CA LYS A 178 -2.98 20.91 4.24
C LYS A 178 -3.88 20.21 3.22
N ILE A 179 -3.59 18.95 2.92
CA ILE A 179 -4.39 18.12 2.01
C ILE A 179 -4.95 16.91 2.76
N PRO A 180 -6.12 16.38 2.35
CA PRO A 180 -6.61 15.10 2.86
C PRO A 180 -5.60 13.98 2.58
N ILE A 181 -5.51 12.99 3.48
CA ILE A 181 -4.59 11.85 3.30
C ILE A 181 -4.85 11.11 1.98
N ASN A 182 -6.10 11.03 1.55
CA ASN A 182 -6.46 10.42 0.26
C ASN A 182 -5.89 11.20 -0.94
N ALA A 183 -5.81 12.53 -0.84
CA ALA A 183 -5.18 13.35 -1.87
C ALA A 183 -3.65 13.19 -1.86
N LEU A 184 -3.04 12.99 -0.69
CA LEU A 184 -1.62 12.64 -0.58
C LEU A 184 -1.33 11.30 -1.26
N ARG A 185 -2.16 10.27 -0.99
CA ARG A 185 -2.07 8.94 -1.63
C ARG A 185 -2.12 9.04 -3.15
N ILE A 186 -3.11 9.76 -3.69
CA ILE A 186 -3.26 9.95 -5.15
C ILE A 186 -2.05 10.68 -5.74
N ARG A 187 -1.51 11.70 -5.06
CA ARG A 187 -0.31 12.41 -5.53
C ARG A 187 0.92 11.52 -5.54
N ALA A 188 1.15 10.76 -4.46
CA ALA A 188 2.28 9.84 -4.36
C ALA A 188 2.21 8.75 -5.45
N LEU A 189 1.03 8.22 -5.71
CA LEU A 189 0.80 7.24 -6.76
C LEU A 189 1.12 7.78 -8.16
N ARG A 190 0.64 8.99 -8.50
CA ARG A 190 0.95 9.62 -9.79
C ARG A 190 2.44 9.91 -9.97
N ILE A 191 3.14 10.29 -8.90
CA ILE A 191 4.59 10.49 -8.95
C ILE A 191 5.29 9.14 -9.16
N ARG A 192 4.81 8.08 -8.50
CA ARG A 192 5.33 6.72 -8.69
C ARG A 192 5.15 6.23 -10.12
N GLU A 193 3.97 6.38 -10.72
CA GLU A 193 3.72 6.00 -12.12
C GLU A 193 4.71 6.70 -13.07
N LYS A 194 4.91 8.02 -12.89
CA LYS A 194 5.92 8.75 -13.66
C LYS A 194 7.35 8.25 -13.46
N LEU A 195 7.69 7.84 -12.24
CA LEU A 195 9.00 7.27 -11.94
C LEU A 195 9.15 5.89 -12.57
N GLU A 196 8.10 5.07 -12.56
CA GLU A 196 8.06 3.75 -13.19
C GLU A 196 8.27 3.88 -14.70
N ASP A 197 7.48 4.74 -15.38
CA ASP A 197 7.65 5.06 -16.79
C ASP A 197 9.06 5.58 -17.10
N CYS A 198 9.60 6.48 -16.27
CA CYS A 198 10.94 7.03 -16.44
C CYS A 198 12.03 5.97 -16.30
N VAL A 199 11.92 5.09 -15.30
CA VAL A 199 12.89 4.03 -15.04
C VAL A 199 12.84 2.97 -16.13
N GLU A 200 11.66 2.57 -16.59
CA GLU A 200 11.51 1.63 -17.70
C GLU A 200 12.12 2.19 -18.99
N ASN A 201 11.88 3.46 -19.31
CA ASN A 201 12.51 4.12 -20.44
C ASN A 201 14.03 4.24 -20.27
N CYS A 202 14.51 4.56 -19.06
CA CYS A 202 15.94 4.67 -18.77
C CYS A 202 16.65 3.33 -19.01
N ILE A 203 16.11 2.23 -18.48
CA ILE A 203 16.66 0.88 -18.64
C ILE A 203 16.56 0.43 -20.10
N GLY A 204 15.43 0.70 -20.79
CA GLY A 204 15.28 0.39 -22.21
C GLY A 204 16.19 1.21 -23.14
N SER A 205 16.67 2.37 -22.67
CA SER A 205 17.58 3.27 -23.40
C SER A 205 19.07 3.03 -23.11
N LEU A 206 19.40 2.21 -22.10
CA LEU A 206 20.78 1.81 -21.82
C LEU A 206 21.25 0.85 -22.93
N PRO A 207 22.27 1.20 -23.74
CA PRO A 207 22.86 0.25 -24.66
C PRO A 207 23.52 -0.88 -23.86
N ALA A 208 23.25 -2.12 -24.28
CA ALA A 208 23.88 -3.33 -23.75
C ALA A 208 25.41 -3.32 -23.90
#